data_AF-A0A7Y1XQZ6-F1
#
_entry.id   AF-A0A7Y1XQZ6-F1
#
_cell.length_a   1.000
_cell.length_b   1.000
_cell.length_c   1.000
_cell.angle_alpha   90.00
_cell.angle_beta   90.00
_cell.angle_gamma   90.00
#
_symmetry.space_group_name_H-M   'P 1'
#
loop_
_entity.id
_entity.type
_entity.pdbx_description
1 polymer ?
#
loop_
_entity_poly.entity_id
_entity_poly.type
_entity_poly.pdbx_seq_one_letter_code
_entity_poly.pdbx_strand_id
1 'polypeptide(L)' 'VAGIRIKGKDCFSVQYHPEASPGPHDAEYLFDQFIESLKKSKMVKA' A
#
# COMPACT_ATOMS: atom_id res chain seq x y z
N VAL A 1 9.80 5.97 -11.32
CA VAL A 1 9.46 6.75 -10.11
C VAL A 1 7.96 7.01 -10.15
N ALA A 2 7.15 6.26 -9.40
CA ALA A 2 5.68 6.32 -9.47
C ALA A 2 5.00 6.21 -8.08
N GLY A 3 5.74 6.56 -7.03
CA GLY A 3 5.32 6.47 -5.63
C GLY A 3 6.47 6.77 -4.66
N ILE A 4 6.15 6.92 -3.38
CA ILE A 4 7.10 7.23 -2.30
C ILE A 4 6.92 6.23 -1.15
N ARG A 5 8.00 5.86 -0.48
CA ARG A 5 7.98 5.07 0.78
C ARG A 5 8.87 5.74 1.83
N ILE A 6 8.39 5.80 3.06
CA ILE A 6 9.16 6.36 4.18
C ILE A 6 10.06 5.27 4.78
N LYS A 7 11.36 5.54 4.93
CA LYS A 7 12.27 4.61 5.59
C LYS A 7 11.95 4.53 7.09
N GLY A 8 11.86 3.31 7.63
CA GLY A 8 11.60 3.08 9.06
C GLY A 8 10.15 3.27 9.50
N LYS A 9 9.21 3.49 8.56
CA LYS A 9 7.77 3.53 8.84
C LYS A 9 7.03 2.70 7.79
N ASP A 10 5.96 2.02 8.19
CA ASP A 10 5.07 1.30 7.27
C ASP A 10 4.10 2.27 6.56
N CYS A 11 4.67 3.23 5.83
CA CYS A 11 3.93 4.27 5.11
C CYS A 11 4.45 4.39 3.67
N PHE A 12 3.55 4.35 2.70
CA PHE A 12 3.85 4.52 1.29
C PHE A 12 2.70 5.24 0.55
N SER A 13 2.99 5.77 -0.63
CA SER A 13 2.02 6.35 -1.55
C SER A 13 2.36 5.97 -2.99
N VAL A 14 1.34 5.98 -3.86
CA VAL A 14 1.48 5.80 -5.31
C VAL A 14 0.83 6.96 -6.04
N GLN A 15 1.34 7.28 -7.22
CA GLN A 15 0.83 8.40 -8.02
C GLN A 15 -0.34 8.00 -8.94
N TYR A 16 -0.42 6.73 -9.32
CA TYR A 16 -1.47 6.19 -10.16
C TYR A 16 -2.66 5.66 -9.34
N HIS A 17 -3.73 5.30 -10.04
CA HIS A 17 -4.96 4.75 -9.49
C HIS A 17 -4.87 3.21 -9.41
N PRO A 18 -4.53 2.61 -8.23
CA PRO A 18 -4.46 1.16 -8.08
C PRO A 18 -5.82 0.47 -8.18
N GLU A 19 -6.92 1.21 -8.02
CA GLU A 19 -8.30 0.72 -8.11
C GLU A 19 -8.75 0.42 -9.55
N ALA A 20 -7.99 0.87 -10.56
CA ALA A 20 -8.20 0.62 -11.98
C ALA A 20 -9.68 0.73 -12.41
N SER A 21 -10.16 1.95 -12.72
CA SER A 21 -11.53 2.18 -13.22
C SER A 21 -11.63 3.43 -14.10
N PRO A 22 -11.46 3.32 -15.44
CA PRO A 22 -11.06 2.14 -16.21
C PRO A 22 -9.54 1.91 -16.19
N GLY A 23 -9.07 0.67 -16.36
CA GLY A 23 -7.64 0.39 -16.48
C GLY A 23 -7.25 -1.06 -16.16
N PRO A 24 -5.96 -1.40 -16.26
CA PRO A 24 -5.44 -2.72 -15.86
C PRO A 24 -5.28 -2.82 -14.34
N HIS A 25 -5.59 -3.99 -13.77
CA HIS A 25 -5.52 -4.28 -12.34
C HIS A 25 -4.09 -4.60 -11.85
N ASP A 26 -3.06 -4.13 -12.56
CA ASP A 26 -1.64 -4.44 -12.29
C ASP A 26 -1.14 -3.92 -10.93
N ALA A 27 -1.92 -3.06 -10.28
CA ALA A 27 -1.60 -2.36 -9.05
C ALA A 27 -2.46 -2.78 -7.84
N GLU A 28 -3.38 -3.73 -8.01
CA GLU A 28 -4.33 -4.15 -6.97
C GLU A 28 -3.62 -4.73 -5.72
N TYR A 29 -2.45 -5.35 -5.91
CA TYR A 29 -1.61 -5.90 -4.82
C TYR A 29 -1.20 -4.86 -3.75
N LEU A 30 -1.27 -3.56 -4.07
CA LEU A 30 -0.97 -2.49 -3.12
C LEU A 30 -2.01 -2.41 -2.00
N PHE A 31 -3.26 -2.83 -2.26
CA PHE A 31 -4.28 -2.96 -1.23
C PHE A 31 -3.92 -4.09 -0.26
N ASP A 32 -3.46 -5.24 -0.74
CA ASP A 32 -2.99 -6.33 0.13
C ASP A 32 -1.82 -5.90 1.01
N GLN A 33 -0.85 -5.18 0.43
CA GLN A 33 0.28 -4.63 1.19
C GLN A 33 -0.17 -3.65 2.28
N PHE A 34 -1.20 -2.84 2.00
CA PHE A 34 -1.78 -1.93 2.99
C PHE A 34 -2.48 -2.70 4.13
N ILE A 35 -3.28 -3.73 3.81
CA ILE A 35 -3.95 -4.55 4.83
C ILE A 35 -2.93 -5.29 5.71
N GLU A 36 -1.87 -5.84 5.13
CA GLU A 36 -0.81 -6.48 5.89
C GLU A 36 -0.08 -5.51 6.82
N SER A 37 0.15 -4.27 6.39
CA SER A 37 0.68 -3.20 7.25
C SER A 37 -0.23 -2.91 8.45
N LEU A 38 -1.56 -2.88 8.24
CA LEU A 38 -2.52 -2.68 9.32
C LEU A 38 -2.51 -3.84 10.34
N LYS A 39 -2.40 -5.09 9.87
CA LYS A 39 -2.30 -6.27 10.75
C LYS A 39 -1.03 -6.23 11.59
N LYS A 40 0.12 -5.95 10.98
CA LYS A 40 1.40 -5.79 11.70
C LYS A 40 1.33 -4.71 12.76
N SER A 41 0.71 -3.57 12.43
CA SER A 41 0.52 -2.46 13.38
C SER A 41 -0.34 -2.83 14.59
N LYS A 42 -1.31 -3.73 14.45
CA LYS A 42 -2.11 -4.25 15.59
C LYS A 42 -1.31 -5.20 16.47
N MET A 43 -0.43 -6.01 15.88
CA MET A 43 0.37 -7.01 16.59
C MET A 43 1.48 -6.38 17.46
N VAL A 44 1.96 -5.19 17.09
CA VAL A 44 2.97 -4.42 17.85
C VAL A 44 2.36 -3.67 19.05
N LYS A 45 1.02 -3.53 19.09
CA LYS A 45 0.29 -2.83 20.16
C LYS A 45 -0.35 -3.76 21.20
N ALA A 46 -0.08 -5.06 21.14
CA ALA A 46 -0.59 -6.07 22.08
C ALA A 46 0.50 -6.51 23.06
#